data_AF-A0A1X9XU09-F1
#
_entry.id   AF-A0A1X9XU09-F1
#
_cell.length_a   1.000
_cell.length_b   1.000
_cell.length_c   1.000
_cell.angle_alpha   90.00
_cell.angle_beta   90.00
_cell.angle_gamma   90.00
#
_symmetry.space_group_name_H-M   'P 1'
#
loop_
_entity.id
_entity.type
_entity.pdbx_description
1 polymer ?
#
loop_
_entity_poly.entity_id
_entity_poly.type
_entity_poly.pdbx_seq_one_letter_code
_entity_poly.pdbx_strand_id
1 'polypeptide(L)'
;NAKETGKTLMVDYSNLDALKITEIGSAPFLHDGGWDASKRYFMVAANNSNKIAAIDAKDGKLQALIEVGKIPHPGRGANFVHP
;
A
#
# COMPACT_ATOMS: atom_id res chain seq x y z
N ASN A 1 -5.04 2.09 7.06
CA ASN A 1 -5.74 1.32 6.00
C ASN A 1 -7.14 1.00 6.50
N ALA A 2 -8.13 0.97 5.63
CA ALA A 2 -9.43 0.38 5.94
C ALA A 2 -9.44 -1.01 5.33
N LYS A 3 -9.07 -2.00 6.16
CA LYS A 3 -8.71 -3.37 5.76
C LYS A 3 -9.81 -4.06 4.97
N GLU A 4 -11.03 -4.01 5.48
CA GLU A 4 -12.20 -4.71 4.94
C GLU A 4 -12.65 -4.11 3.60
N THR A 5 -12.55 -2.78 3.47
CA THR A 5 -12.98 -2.05 2.27
C THR A 5 -11.87 -1.92 1.21
N GLY A 6 -10.64 -2.35 1.53
CA GLY A 6 -9.53 -2.31 0.60
C GLY A 6 -9.05 -0.90 0.27
N LYS A 7 -9.19 0.03 1.21
CA LYS A 7 -8.82 1.45 1.02
C LYS A 7 -7.52 1.77 1.73
N THR A 8 -6.60 2.41 1.01
CA THR A 8 -5.43 3.04 1.61
C THR A 8 -5.69 4.53 1.76
N LEU A 9 -5.45 5.06 2.95
CA LEU A 9 -5.63 6.48 3.27
C LEU A 9 -4.27 7.14 3.37
N MET A 10 -4.01 8.12 2.52
CA MET A 10 -2.88 9.03 2.66
C MET A 10 -3.38 10.28 3.38
N VAL A 11 -2.89 10.48 4.60
CA VAL A 11 -3.35 11.55 5.50
C VAL A 11 -2.27 12.63 5.55
N ASP A 12 -2.62 13.83 5.11
CA ASP A 12 -1.78 15.01 5.25
C ASP A 12 -2.01 15.63 6.63
N TYR A 13 -0.96 15.61 7.44
CA TYR A 13 -0.96 16.10 8.82
C TYR A 13 -0.29 17.48 8.96
N SER A 14 -0.07 18.20 7.86
CA SER A 14 0.50 19.56 7.90
C SER A 14 -0.43 20.59 8.58
N ASN A 15 -1.74 20.33 8.57
CA ASN A 15 -2.74 21.10 9.30
C ASN A 15 -3.78 20.15 9.91
N LEU A 16 -3.77 20.02 11.24
CA LEU A 16 -4.68 19.14 11.95
C LEU A 16 -6.10 19.71 12.10
N ASP A 17 -6.28 21.02 11.97
CA ASP A 17 -7.59 21.67 12.01
C ASP A 17 -8.35 21.53 10.68
N ALA A 18 -7.62 21.25 9.59
CA ALA A 18 -8.15 21.06 8.24
C ALA A 18 -7.50 19.86 7.55
N LEU A 19 -7.75 18.66 8.09
CA LEU A 19 -7.19 17.41 7.58
C LEU A 19 -7.52 17.19 6.09
N LYS A 20 -6.48 16.98 5.29
CA LYS A 20 -6.61 16.55 3.90
C LYS A 20 -6.31 15.05 3.80
N ILE A 21 -7.25 14.30 3.24
CA ILE A 21 -7.14 12.84 3.09
C ILE A 21 -7.30 12.48 1.61
N THR A 22 -6.38 11.67 1.09
CA THR A 22 -6.53 11.02 -0.21
C THR A 22 -6.89 9.55 0.03
N GLU A 23 -8.08 9.16 -0.42
CA GLU A 23 -8.53 7.77 -0.38
C GLU A 23 -8.15 7.06 -1.69
N ILE A 24 -7.39 5.98 -1.59
CA ILE A 24 -6.90 5.20 -2.72
C ILE A 24 -7.51 3.80 -2.65
N GLY A 25 -8.29 3.44 -3.67
CA GLY A 25 -8.77 2.07 -3.84
C GLY A 25 -7.60 1.13 -4.11
N SER A 26 -7.53 0.02 -3.39
CA SER A 26 -6.51 -1.02 -3.55
C SER A 26 -7.19 -2.37 -3.80
N ALA A 27 -7.20 -3.28 -2.82
CA ALA A 27 -7.97 -4.51 -2.86
C ALA A 27 -8.40 -4.88 -1.43
N PRO A 28 -9.53 -5.59 -1.24
CA PRO A 28 -10.01 -5.99 0.09
C PRO A 28 -8.98 -6.82 0.86
N PHE A 29 -9.06 -6.76 2.19
CA PHE A 29 -8.20 -7.47 3.13
C PHE A 29 -6.75 -6.98 3.14
N LEU A 30 -6.57 -5.65 3.12
CA LEU A 30 -5.25 -5.06 3.34
C LEU A 30 -4.70 -5.47 4.71
N HIS A 31 -3.44 -5.86 4.77
CA HIS A 31 -2.82 -6.40 5.98
C HIS A 31 -1.55 -5.63 6.34
N ASP A 32 -0.40 -6.07 5.84
CA ASP A 32 0.93 -5.54 6.09
C ASP A 32 1.61 -5.07 4.80
N GLY A 33 2.67 -4.28 4.95
CA GLY A 33 3.33 -3.66 3.82
C GLY A 33 4.57 -2.86 4.21
N GLY A 34 5.34 -2.49 3.21
CA GLY A 34 6.55 -1.72 3.40
C GLY A 34 6.90 -0.87 2.18
N TRP A 35 7.86 0.02 2.39
CA TRP A 35 8.37 0.88 1.35
C TRP A 35 9.35 0.12 0.45
N ASP A 36 9.31 0.45 -0.83
CA ASP A 36 10.39 0.11 -1.75
C ASP A 36 11.72 0.76 -1.31
N ALA A 37 12.82 0.42 -1.99
CA ALA A 37 14.14 0.95 -1.68
C ALA A 37 14.20 2.50 -1.82
N SER A 38 13.48 3.08 -2.79
CA SER A 38 13.47 4.53 -3.03
C SER A 38 12.58 5.32 -2.06
N LYS A 39 11.76 4.64 -1.27
CA LYS A 39 10.73 5.25 -0.39
C LYS A 39 9.66 6.05 -1.15
N ARG A 40 9.44 5.73 -2.42
CA ARG A 40 8.37 6.34 -3.23
C ARG A 40 7.13 5.47 -3.28
N TYR A 41 7.31 4.15 -3.37
CA TYR A 41 6.21 3.21 -3.53
C TYR A 41 5.95 2.47 -2.22
N PHE A 42 4.72 2.56 -1.76
CA PHE A 42 4.25 1.75 -0.65
C PHE A 42 3.64 0.46 -1.18
N MET A 43 4.23 -0.68 -0.81
CA MET A 43 3.84 -2.01 -1.23
C MET A 43 3.05 -2.66 -0.09
N VAL A 44 1.75 -2.87 -0.27
CA VAL A 44 0.84 -3.42 0.77
C VAL A 44 0.14 -4.69 0.29
N ALA A 45 0.16 -5.72 1.13
CA ALA A 45 -0.50 -6.98 0.87
C ALA A 45 -2.01 -6.88 1.12
N ALA A 46 -2.78 -7.30 0.12
CA ALA A 46 -4.19 -7.64 0.22
C ALA A 46 -4.30 -9.16 0.32
N ASN A 47 -4.10 -9.69 1.54
CA ASN A 47 -3.69 -11.09 1.74
C ASN A 47 -4.73 -12.10 1.24
N ASN A 48 -5.99 -11.99 1.67
CA ASN A 48 -7.08 -12.86 1.23
C ASN A 48 -7.52 -12.58 -0.22
N SER A 49 -6.95 -11.57 -0.86
CA SER A 49 -7.11 -11.27 -2.28
C SER A 49 -5.94 -11.77 -3.14
N ASN A 50 -4.91 -12.39 -2.54
CA ASN A 50 -3.68 -12.86 -3.21
C ASN A 50 -2.99 -11.78 -4.06
N LYS A 51 -2.99 -10.53 -3.56
CA LYS A 51 -2.48 -9.37 -4.30
C LYS A 51 -1.56 -8.51 -3.44
N ILE A 52 -0.62 -7.83 -4.09
CA ILE A 52 0.13 -6.70 -3.55
C ILE A 52 -0.32 -5.44 -4.28
N ALA A 53 -0.77 -4.42 -3.56
CA ALA A 53 -1.01 -3.10 -4.11
C ALA A 53 0.25 -2.25 -3.99
N ALA A 54 0.68 -1.66 -5.11
CA ALA A 54 1.75 -0.68 -5.17
C ALA A 54 1.13 0.72 -5.25
N ILE A 55 1.45 1.58 -4.29
CA ILE A 55 0.90 2.94 -4.17
C ILE A 55 2.03 3.94 -4.37
N ASP A 56 1.89 4.84 -5.34
CA ASP A 56 2.82 5.96 -5.52
C ASP A 56 2.50 7.04 -4.47
N ALA A 57 3.36 7.18 -3.47
CA ALA A 57 3.18 8.17 -2.40
C ALA A 57 3.50 9.60 -2.83
N LYS A 58 4.22 9.78 -3.95
CA LYS A 58 4.48 11.12 -4.50
C LYS A 58 3.23 11.66 -5.20
N ASP A 59 2.60 10.82 -6.01
CA ASP A 59 1.45 11.22 -6.82
C ASP A 59 0.10 10.91 -6.15
N GLY A 60 0.10 10.17 -5.04
CA GLY A 60 -1.09 9.83 -4.26
C GLY A 60 -2.04 8.88 -4.99
N LYS A 61 -1.50 7.94 -5.78
CA LYS A 61 -2.29 7.07 -6.68
C LYS A 61 -1.89 5.61 -6.56
N LEU A 62 -2.84 4.72 -6.88
CA LEU A 62 -2.56 3.31 -7.09
C LEU A 62 -1.74 3.17 -8.39
N GLN A 63 -0.53 2.63 -8.27
CA GLN A 63 0.35 2.37 -9.41
C GLN A 63 0.03 1.02 -10.04
N ALA A 64 -0.17 -0.02 -9.22
CA ALA A 64 -0.45 -1.37 -9.71
C ALA A 64 -1.14 -2.25 -8.65
N LEU A 65 -1.87 -3.26 -9.13
CA LEU A 65 -2.30 -4.42 -8.36
C LEU A 65 -1.60 -5.65 -8.93
N ILE A 66 -0.69 -6.22 -8.15
CA ILE A 66 0.19 -7.31 -8.57
C ILE A 66 -0.37 -8.62 -8.00
N GLU A 67 -0.69 -9.56 -8.87
CA GLU A 67 -1.10 -10.91 -8.45
C GLU A 67 0.11 -11.70 -7.96
N VAL A 68 -0.06 -12.40 -6.84
CA VAL A 68 0.98 -13.20 -6.21
C VAL A 68 0.41 -14.54 -5.75
N GLY A 69 1.26 -15.35 -5.10
CA GLY A 69 0.83 -16.60 -4.47
C GLY A 69 -0.21 -16.39 -3.37
N LYS A 70 -0.56 -17.50 -2.71
CA LYS A 70 -1.64 -17.54 -1.73
C LYS A 70 -1.26 -16.82 -0.42
N ILE A 71 -2.15 -15.94 0.06
CA ILE A 71 -2.07 -15.24 1.36
C ILE A 71 -0.67 -14.62 1.57
N PRO A 72 -0.28 -13.61 0.76
CA PRO A 72 0.99 -12.92 0.96
C PRO A 72 1.04 -12.25 2.35
N HIS A 73 2.19 -12.41 3.02
CA HIS A 73 2.46 -11.87 4.35
C HIS A 73 3.92 -11.37 4.44
N PRO A 74 4.23 -10.22 3.79
CA PRO A 74 5.60 -9.75 3.65
C PRO A 74 6.21 -9.12 4.92
N GLY A 75 5.43 -8.83 5.95
CA GLY A 75 5.81 -7.88 6.99
C GLY A 75 6.06 -6.51 6.37
N ARG A 76 7.31 -6.04 6.45
CA ARG A 76 7.78 -4.82 5.73
C ARG A 76 8.44 -5.14 4.38
N GLY A 77 8.50 -6.41 4.00
CA GLY A 77 9.21 -6.88 2.81
C GLY A 77 10.73 -6.87 2.95
N ALA A 78 11.41 -7.21 1.86
CA ALA A 78 12.86 -7.17 1.72
C ALA A 78 13.22 -6.52 0.38
N ASN A 79 14.04 -5.47 0.42
CA ASN A 79 14.53 -4.77 -0.76
C ASN A 79 15.98 -5.16 -1.01
N PHE A 80 16.30 -5.61 -2.22
CA PHE A 80 17.66 -5.89 -2.66
C PHE A 80 17.74 -5.77 -4.19
N VAL A 81 18.94 -5.50 -4.71
CA VAL A 81 19.19 -5.57 -6.15
C VAL A 81 19.51 -7.03 -6.47
N HIS A 82 18.70 -7.64 -7.32
CA HIS A 82 18.98 -8.97 -7.84
C HIS A 82 20.15 -8.90 -8.83
N PRO A 83 21.11 -9.84 -8.82
CA PRO A 83 22.21 -9.89 -9.79
C PRO A 83 21.74 -10.12 -11.23
#